data_AF-A0A285CJX8-F1
#
_entry.id   AF-A0A285CJX8-F1
#
_cell.length_a   1.000
_cell.length_b   1.000
_cell.length_c   1.000
_cell.angle_alpha   90.00
_cell.angle_beta   90.00
_cell.angle_gamma   90.00
#
_symmetry.space_group_name_H-M   'P 1'
#
loop_
_entity.id
_entity.type
_entity.pdbx_description
1 polymer ?
#
loop_
_entity_poly.entity_id
_entity_poly.type
_entity_poly.pdbx_seq_one_letter_code
_entity_poly.pdbx_strand_id
1 'polypeptide(L)'
;MKSVNGHQIIELFEQFSPKKYAMEGDKIGLQIGDLSRKVEKVLVTLDVTMAVVEEAIRKGVQLIIAHHPPIFRPLQRIEGGSIFESLIKHDISVYAAHTNLDVAVGGVNDLLSKRLGLKNTKVLVPTHDIPLKKLVVFVPLENADEVRNALGKAGAGHIGEYSHCSFSANGEGRFLPGDASNPYLGTIGKLETVAEQRIETIYPVSIEKQVLNAMFSSHPYEEVAYDIYPLDLKGEPLGLGRIGTLEEPMSLKEFAEFVKKQLDVSMVRVVGKLEDTIKKVAVLGGDGNKYYRHAIRNGADVYLTGDLYFHTAQDTLQDGLNVIDPGHHVEKVMIKGVAEKMTELAPEQWDVKFLPSEVNTDPFHIV
;
A
#
# COMPACT_ATOMS: atom_id res chain seq x y z
N MET A 1 8.50 0.45 -27.37
CA MET A 1 7.73 0.21 -26.13
C MET A 1 7.18 -1.21 -26.18
N LYS A 2 7.11 -1.89 -25.04
CA LYS A 2 6.73 -3.29 -24.85
C LYS A 2 5.24 -3.36 -24.52
N SER A 3 4.51 -4.16 -25.30
CA SER A 3 3.13 -4.51 -25.01
C SER A 3 3.04 -5.29 -23.70
N VAL A 4 2.05 -4.96 -22.86
CA VAL A 4 1.79 -5.63 -21.58
C VAL A 4 0.35 -6.10 -21.51
N ASN A 5 0.10 -7.12 -20.70
CA ASN A 5 -1.25 -7.63 -20.44
C ASN A 5 -1.75 -7.24 -19.04
N GLY A 6 -3.03 -7.49 -18.79
CA GLY A 6 -3.65 -7.25 -17.50
C GLY A 6 -2.97 -7.98 -16.33
N HIS A 7 -2.47 -9.21 -16.53
CA HIS A 7 -1.78 -9.95 -15.47
C HIS A 7 -0.55 -9.20 -14.96
N GLN A 8 0.30 -8.72 -15.88
CA GLN A 8 1.51 -7.97 -15.53
C GLN A 8 1.18 -6.67 -14.79
N ILE A 9 0.15 -5.96 -15.25
CA ILE A 9 -0.31 -4.72 -14.62
C ILE A 9 -0.82 -4.99 -13.19
N ILE A 10 -1.61 -6.04 -13.01
CA ILE A 10 -2.15 -6.41 -11.70
C ILE A 10 -1.06 -6.95 -10.77
N GLU A 11 -0.09 -7.72 -11.27
CA GLU A 11 1.09 -8.13 -10.49
C GLU A 11 1.90 -6.93 -10.01
N LEU A 12 2.03 -5.89 -10.83
CA LEU A 12 2.66 -4.63 -10.42
C LEU A 12 1.82 -3.90 -9.37
N PHE A 13 0.51 -3.82 -9.56
CA PHE A 13 -0.41 -3.22 -8.59
C PHE A 13 -0.37 -3.94 -7.23
N GLU A 14 -0.35 -5.27 -7.24
CA GLU A 14 -0.32 -6.11 -6.04
C GLU A 14 1.03 -6.08 -5.30
N GLN A 15 2.10 -5.51 -5.88
CA GLN A 15 3.31 -5.15 -5.11
C GLN A 15 3.06 -3.94 -4.20
N PHE A 16 2.23 -3.01 -4.64
CA PHE A 16 1.83 -1.83 -3.87
C PHE A 16 0.67 -2.13 -2.90
N SER A 17 -0.37 -2.80 -3.37
CA SER A 17 -1.54 -3.19 -2.57
C SER A 17 -1.83 -4.70 -2.67
N PRO A 18 -1.02 -5.55 -2.00
CA PRO A 18 -1.22 -7.00 -1.96
C PRO A 18 -2.63 -7.42 -1.53
N LYS A 19 -3.21 -8.43 -2.18
CA LYS A 19 -4.53 -8.98 -1.82
C LYS A 19 -4.63 -9.41 -0.35
N LYS A 20 -3.53 -9.93 0.21
CA LYS A 20 -3.46 -10.39 1.60
C LYS A 20 -3.72 -9.29 2.63
N TYR A 21 -3.69 -8.01 2.23
CA TYR A 21 -4.00 -6.90 3.12
C TYR A 21 -5.49 -6.64 3.27
N ALA A 22 -6.33 -7.21 2.41
CA ALA A 22 -7.77 -7.04 2.51
C ALA A 22 -8.32 -7.69 3.79
N MET A 23 -9.34 -7.04 4.34
CA MET A 23 -10.08 -7.52 5.50
C MET A 23 -10.81 -8.83 5.17
N GLU A 24 -11.06 -9.62 6.20
CA GLU A 24 -11.76 -10.90 6.05
C GLU A 24 -13.12 -10.71 5.36
N GLY A 25 -13.36 -11.52 4.33
CA GLY A 25 -14.63 -11.54 3.59
C GLY A 25 -14.76 -10.47 2.50
N ASP A 26 -13.76 -9.59 2.33
CA ASP A 26 -13.80 -8.53 1.31
C ASP A 26 -13.81 -9.08 -0.13
N LYS A 27 -14.37 -8.30 -1.06
CA LYS A 27 -14.59 -8.68 -2.46
C LYS A 27 -13.62 -7.96 -3.38
N ILE A 28 -12.37 -8.41 -3.39
CA ILE A 28 -11.30 -7.84 -4.21
C ILE A 28 -10.91 -8.74 -5.38
N GLY A 29 -10.04 -8.26 -6.26
CA GLY A 29 -9.51 -9.00 -7.39
C GLY A 29 -10.25 -8.74 -8.71
N LEU A 30 -9.94 -9.53 -9.73
CA LEU A 30 -10.64 -9.48 -11.00
C LEU A 30 -12.09 -9.91 -10.79
N GLN A 31 -13.04 -9.03 -11.12
CA GLN A 31 -14.48 -9.30 -11.02
C GLN A 31 -15.13 -9.54 -12.39
N ILE A 32 -14.65 -8.86 -13.43
CA ILE A 32 -15.24 -8.88 -14.78
C ILE A 32 -14.09 -8.88 -15.80
N GLY A 33 -14.22 -9.67 -16.86
CA GLY A 33 -13.28 -9.66 -18.00
C GLY A 33 -12.14 -10.66 -17.90
N ASP A 34 -11.03 -10.34 -18.57
CA ASP A 34 -9.92 -11.25 -18.86
C ASP A 34 -8.59 -10.49 -18.89
N LEU A 35 -7.69 -10.82 -17.96
CA LEU A 35 -6.39 -10.17 -17.78
C LEU A 35 -5.31 -10.68 -18.74
N SER A 36 -5.58 -11.70 -19.57
CA SER A 36 -4.60 -12.21 -20.55
C SER A 36 -4.40 -11.27 -21.74
N ARG A 37 -5.33 -10.34 -21.95
CA ARG A 37 -5.37 -9.43 -23.11
C ARG A 37 -4.40 -8.27 -22.96
N LYS A 38 -3.97 -7.73 -24.12
CA LYS A 38 -3.16 -6.51 -24.18
C LYS A 38 -3.92 -5.33 -23.55
N VAL A 39 -3.22 -4.55 -22.73
CA VAL A 39 -3.76 -3.34 -22.10
C VAL A 39 -2.85 -2.16 -22.42
N GLU A 40 -3.41 -1.14 -23.04
CA GLU A 40 -2.72 0.13 -23.36
C GLU A 40 -3.17 1.26 -22.42
N LYS A 41 -4.41 1.18 -21.91
CA LYS A 41 -4.98 2.17 -21.01
C LYS A 41 -5.71 1.51 -19.86
N VAL A 42 -5.37 1.95 -18.66
CA VAL A 42 -6.00 1.58 -17.40
C VAL A 42 -6.75 2.80 -16.87
N LEU A 43 -8.01 2.67 -16.51
CA LEU A 43 -8.76 3.71 -15.79
C LEU A 43 -8.76 3.39 -14.30
N VAL A 44 -8.39 4.35 -13.46
CA VAL A 44 -8.50 4.27 -12.01
C VAL A 44 -9.75 5.05 -11.59
N THR A 45 -10.63 4.45 -10.81
CA THR A 45 -11.91 5.06 -10.39
C THR A 45 -12.27 4.66 -8.97
N LEU A 46 -13.06 5.47 -8.27
CA LEU A 46 -13.65 5.10 -6.98
C LEU A 46 -14.77 4.07 -7.19
N ASP A 47 -15.80 4.47 -7.94
CA ASP A 47 -16.98 3.66 -8.23
C ASP A 47 -17.06 3.32 -9.73
N VAL A 48 -17.64 2.16 -10.04
CA VAL A 48 -17.92 1.75 -11.43
C VAL A 48 -19.39 2.05 -11.77
N THR A 49 -19.68 3.32 -12.03
CA THR A 49 -21.01 3.77 -12.50
C THR A 49 -21.12 3.68 -14.02
N MET A 50 -22.34 3.79 -14.57
CA MET A 50 -22.50 3.82 -16.04
C MET A 50 -21.73 4.98 -16.68
N ALA A 51 -21.69 6.15 -16.05
CA ALA A 51 -20.91 7.29 -16.54
C ALA A 51 -19.40 7.00 -16.60
N VAL A 52 -18.87 6.24 -15.65
CA VAL A 52 -17.47 5.76 -15.65
C VAL A 52 -17.24 4.71 -16.73
N VAL A 53 -18.19 3.81 -16.95
CA VAL A 53 -18.11 2.83 -18.06
C VAL A 53 -18.11 3.55 -19.41
N GLU A 54 -18.98 4.54 -19.60
CA GLU A 54 -19.00 5.36 -20.81
C GLU A 54 -17.69 6.16 -20.99
N GLU A 55 -17.11 6.68 -19.90
CA GLU A 55 -15.78 7.30 -19.92
C GLU A 55 -14.71 6.32 -20.39
N ALA A 56 -14.69 5.11 -19.83
CA ALA A 56 -13.75 4.05 -20.19
C ALA A 56 -13.87 3.69 -21.69
N ILE A 57 -15.09 3.55 -22.20
CA ILE A 57 -15.36 3.29 -23.63
C ILE A 57 -14.84 4.46 -24.48
N ARG A 58 -15.19 5.71 -24.16
CA ARG A 58 -14.73 6.90 -24.91
C ARG A 58 -13.21 7.03 -24.92
N LYS A 59 -12.55 6.72 -23.80
CA LYS A 59 -11.08 6.77 -23.66
C LYS A 59 -10.39 5.54 -24.27
N GLY A 60 -11.13 4.50 -24.66
CA GLY A 60 -10.59 3.24 -25.18
C GLY A 60 -9.75 2.52 -24.14
N VAL A 61 -10.30 2.36 -22.93
CA VAL A 61 -9.69 1.67 -21.78
C VAL A 61 -9.96 0.17 -21.88
N GLN A 62 -8.97 -0.66 -21.51
CA GLN A 62 -9.11 -2.12 -21.48
C GLN A 62 -9.26 -2.67 -20.05
N LEU A 63 -8.79 -1.93 -19.05
CA LEU A 63 -8.81 -2.35 -17.65
C LEU A 63 -9.22 -1.19 -16.75
N ILE A 64 -10.17 -1.43 -15.85
CA ILE A 64 -10.54 -0.54 -14.75
C ILE A 64 -9.96 -1.12 -13.46
N ILE A 65 -9.26 -0.29 -12.68
CA ILE A 65 -8.94 -0.57 -11.27
C ILE A 65 -9.87 0.32 -10.44
N ALA A 66 -10.81 -0.32 -9.75
CA ALA A 66 -11.81 0.35 -8.92
C ALA A 66 -11.53 0.11 -7.43
N HIS A 67 -11.75 1.11 -6.59
CA HIS A 67 -11.69 0.89 -5.12
C HIS A 67 -12.93 0.15 -4.64
N HIS A 68 -14.12 0.63 -5.00
CA HIS A 68 -15.36 -0.05 -4.63
C HIS A 68 -15.69 -1.20 -5.59
N PRO A 69 -15.91 -2.42 -5.08
CA PRO A 69 -16.22 -3.57 -5.92
C PRO A 69 -17.61 -3.44 -6.57
N PRO A 70 -17.74 -3.45 -7.92
CA PRO A 70 -19.07 -3.45 -8.55
C PRO A 70 -19.90 -4.70 -8.25
N ILE A 71 -19.24 -5.83 -7.97
CA ILE A 71 -19.87 -7.06 -7.49
C ILE A 71 -19.51 -7.24 -6.02
N PHE A 72 -20.17 -6.48 -5.14
CA PHE A 72 -20.05 -6.66 -3.69
C PHE A 72 -20.95 -7.78 -3.16
N ARG A 73 -22.13 -7.94 -3.79
CA ARG A 73 -23.06 -9.04 -3.53
C ARG A 73 -23.12 -9.94 -4.76
N PRO A 74 -23.22 -11.28 -4.61
CA PRO A 74 -23.33 -12.18 -5.75
C PRO A 74 -24.51 -11.82 -6.67
N LEU A 75 -24.24 -11.74 -7.98
CA LEU A 75 -25.27 -11.45 -8.98
C LEU A 75 -26.20 -12.65 -9.16
N GLN A 76 -27.50 -12.39 -9.17
CA GLN A 76 -28.49 -13.42 -9.51
C GLN A 76 -28.81 -13.48 -11.01
N ARG A 77 -28.70 -12.34 -11.71
CA ARG A 77 -28.96 -12.19 -13.14
C ARG A 77 -28.25 -10.95 -13.69
N ILE A 78 -28.04 -10.91 -15.01
CA ILE A 78 -27.53 -9.74 -15.74
C ILE A 78 -28.62 -9.31 -16.73
N GLU A 79 -29.12 -8.09 -16.58
CA GLU A 79 -30.15 -7.51 -17.43
C GLU A 79 -29.54 -6.56 -18.47
N GLY A 80 -30.25 -6.35 -19.58
CA GLY A 80 -29.86 -5.39 -20.61
C GLY A 80 -29.86 -3.95 -20.08
N GLY A 81 -28.92 -3.13 -20.53
CA GLY A 81 -28.68 -1.76 -20.07
C GLY A 81 -27.88 -1.66 -18.76
N SER A 82 -27.46 -2.79 -18.17
CA SER A 82 -26.63 -2.79 -16.97
C SER A 82 -25.17 -2.42 -17.26
N ILE A 83 -24.45 -1.94 -16.24
CA ILE A 83 -23.00 -1.70 -16.35
C ILE A 83 -22.24 -2.96 -16.76
N PHE A 84 -22.70 -4.13 -16.30
CA PHE A 84 -22.08 -5.42 -16.59
C PHE A 84 -22.19 -5.79 -18.06
N GLU A 85 -23.35 -5.57 -18.67
CA GLU A 85 -23.52 -5.78 -20.11
C GLU A 85 -22.57 -4.89 -20.92
N SER A 86 -22.49 -3.60 -20.58
CA SER A 86 -21.60 -2.65 -21.25
C SER A 86 -20.13 -3.03 -21.12
N LEU A 87 -19.67 -3.40 -19.92
CA LEU A 87 -18.29 -3.84 -19.68
C LEU A 87 -17.94 -5.10 -20.49
N ILE A 88 -18.84 -6.10 -20.50
CA ILE A 88 -18.63 -7.35 -21.25
C ILE A 88 -18.60 -7.09 -22.76
N LYS A 89 -19.55 -6.33 -23.30
CA LYS A 89 -19.64 -6.06 -24.75
C LYS A 89 -18.48 -5.24 -25.30
N HIS A 90 -17.83 -4.44 -24.46
CA HIS A 90 -16.68 -3.62 -24.83
C HIS A 90 -15.35 -4.20 -24.37
N ASP A 91 -15.35 -5.45 -23.89
CA ASP A 91 -14.14 -6.17 -23.46
C ASP A 91 -13.32 -5.42 -22.39
N ILE A 92 -14.00 -4.70 -21.49
CA ILE A 92 -13.38 -3.93 -20.41
C ILE A 92 -13.32 -4.80 -19.16
N SER A 93 -12.11 -5.10 -18.70
CA SER A 93 -11.89 -5.83 -17.46
C SER A 93 -12.01 -4.91 -16.26
N VAL A 94 -12.49 -5.43 -15.12
CA VAL A 94 -12.60 -4.68 -13.86
C VAL A 94 -11.95 -5.44 -12.73
N TYR A 95 -10.98 -4.80 -12.09
CA TYR A 95 -10.28 -5.27 -10.91
C TYR A 95 -10.65 -4.39 -9.70
N ALA A 96 -11.08 -5.02 -8.61
CA ALA A 96 -11.43 -4.34 -7.37
C ALA A 96 -10.26 -4.36 -6.38
N ALA A 97 -9.92 -3.20 -5.83
CA ALA A 97 -8.88 -3.00 -4.82
C ALA A 97 -9.43 -2.14 -3.68
N HIS A 98 -10.09 -2.79 -2.74
CA HIS A 98 -10.90 -2.17 -1.69
C HIS A 98 -10.09 -2.05 -0.39
N THR A 99 -10.36 -2.88 0.62
CA THR A 99 -9.68 -2.74 1.92
C THR A 99 -8.18 -3.02 1.88
N ASN A 100 -7.67 -3.76 0.88
CA ASN A 100 -6.22 -3.87 0.66
C ASN A 100 -5.58 -2.52 0.33
N LEU A 101 -6.29 -1.62 -0.35
CA LEU A 101 -5.82 -0.28 -0.65
C LEU A 101 -5.97 0.66 0.56
N ASP A 102 -6.93 0.43 1.43
CA ASP A 102 -7.06 1.16 2.70
C ASP A 102 -5.91 0.87 3.67
N VAL A 103 -5.41 -0.36 3.63
CA VAL A 103 -4.33 -0.86 4.50
C VAL A 103 -2.94 -0.52 3.96
N ALA A 104 -2.78 -0.48 2.63
CA ALA A 104 -1.48 -0.28 1.98
C ALA A 104 -0.79 1.04 2.38
N VAL A 105 0.55 1.02 2.47
CA VAL A 105 1.37 2.22 2.63
C VAL A 105 1.31 3.04 1.34
N GLY A 106 0.90 4.30 1.45
CA GLY A 106 0.59 5.17 0.31
C GLY A 106 -0.83 5.00 -0.24
N GLY A 107 -1.66 4.18 0.43
CA GLY A 107 -3.07 3.95 0.10
C GLY A 107 -3.99 5.09 0.52
N VAL A 108 -5.30 4.81 0.57
CA VAL A 108 -6.36 5.83 0.78
C VAL A 108 -6.09 6.69 2.01
N ASN A 109 -5.81 6.05 3.14
CA ASN A 109 -5.65 6.72 4.43
C ASN A 109 -4.36 7.57 4.51
N ASP A 110 -3.30 7.18 3.81
CA ASP A 110 -2.08 7.99 3.69
C ASP A 110 -2.29 9.20 2.78
N LEU A 111 -3.04 9.03 1.69
CA LEU A 111 -3.41 10.13 0.78
C LEU A 111 -4.29 11.16 1.49
N LEU A 112 -5.29 10.72 2.27
CA LEU A 112 -6.11 11.61 3.09
C LEU A 112 -5.26 12.33 4.13
N SER A 113 -4.39 11.63 4.84
CA SER A 113 -3.50 12.23 5.84
C SER A 113 -2.57 13.28 5.23
N LYS A 114 -2.01 12.99 4.05
CA LYS A 114 -1.15 13.93 3.29
C LYS A 114 -1.93 15.16 2.86
N ARG A 115 -3.18 15.01 2.40
CA ARG A 115 -4.06 16.14 2.04
C ARG A 115 -4.40 17.01 3.23
N LEU A 116 -4.57 16.42 4.41
CA LEU A 116 -4.81 17.14 5.66
C LEU A 116 -3.52 17.68 6.30
N GLY A 117 -2.35 17.44 5.70
CA GLY A 117 -1.07 17.93 6.20
C GLY A 117 -0.63 17.31 7.54
N LEU A 118 -1.15 16.13 7.89
CA LEU A 118 -0.82 15.47 9.15
C LEU A 118 0.66 15.08 9.21
N LYS A 119 1.27 15.27 10.36
CA LYS A 119 2.66 14.90 10.68
C LYS A 119 2.68 13.64 11.53
N ASN A 120 3.81 12.92 11.48
CA ASN A 120 4.12 11.77 12.33
C ASN A 120 2.99 10.72 12.35
N THR A 121 2.45 10.43 11.17
CA THR A 121 1.29 9.55 11.02
C THR A 121 1.63 8.11 11.40
N LYS A 122 0.73 7.47 12.14
CA LYS A 122 0.79 6.05 12.51
C LYS A 122 -0.50 5.37 12.11
N VAL A 123 -0.48 4.05 11.98
CA VAL A 123 -1.70 3.25 11.75
C VAL A 123 -2.66 3.42 12.92
N LEU A 124 -3.95 3.64 12.62
CA LEU A 124 -5.00 3.80 13.63
C LEU A 124 -5.50 2.43 14.13
N VAL A 125 -5.77 1.52 13.20
CA VAL A 125 -6.31 0.18 13.47
C VAL A 125 -5.37 -0.85 12.84
N PRO A 126 -4.44 -1.44 13.60
CA PRO A 126 -3.56 -2.49 13.09
C PRO A 126 -4.36 -3.71 12.62
N THR A 127 -4.06 -4.20 11.42
CA THR A 127 -4.67 -5.39 10.84
C THR A 127 -3.62 -6.44 10.44
N HIS A 128 -2.44 -5.98 10.04
CA HIS A 128 -1.31 -6.83 9.66
C HIS A 128 -0.02 -6.24 10.22
N ASP A 129 1.03 -7.06 10.26
CA ASP A 129 2.40 -6.62 10.53
C ASP A 129 3.23 -6.92 9.27
N ILE A 130 4.15 -6.02 8.88
CA ILE A 130 5.11 -6.34 7.81
C ILE A 130 6.02 -7.47 8.31
N PRO A 131 6.05 -8.64 7.66
CA PRO A 131 6.90 -9.73 8.11
C PRO A 131 8.38 -9.36 8.03
N LEU A 132 9.14 -9.76 9.04
CA LEU A 132 10.57 -9.59 9.08
C LEU A 132 11.27 -10.90 8.70
N LYS A 133 12.41 -10.78 8.04
CA LYS A 133 13.29 -11.89 7.71
C LYS A 133 14.70 -11.60 8.17
N LYS A 134 15.45 -12.66 8.46
CA LYS A 134 16.89 -12.61 8.70
C LYS A 134 17.63 -13.09 7.47
N LEU A 135 18.53 -12.27 6.92
CA LEU A 135 19.53 -12.70 5.96
C LEU A 135 20.74 -13.20 6.74
N VAL A 136 21.27 -14.34 6.33
CA VAL A 136 22.60 -14.82 6.72
C VAL A 136 23.39 -15.03 5.43
N VAL A 137 24.57 -14.44 5.32
CA VAL A 137 25.45 -14.58 4.16
C VAL A 137 26.88 -14.87 4.61
N PHE A 138 27.60 -15.68 3.86
CA PHE A 138 28.96 -16.12 4.17
C PHE A 138 29.94 -15.46 3.19
N VAL A 139 30.88 -14.67 3.71
CA VAL A 139 31.73 -13.78 2.91
C VAL A 139 33.20 -13.95 3.29
N PRO A 140 34.15 -13.93 2.33
CA PRO A 140 35.57 -13.81 2.64
C PRO A 140 35.87 -12.64 3.58
N LEU A 141 36.83 -12.80 4.49
CA LEU A 141 37.16 -11.78 5.49
C LEU A 141 37.49 -10.41 4.86
N GLU A 142 38.16 -10.40 3.70
CA GLU A 142 38.58 -9.19 3.01
C GLU A 142 37.43 -8.39 2.39
N ASN A 143 36.30 -9.04 2.08
CA ASN A 143 35.13 -8.40 1.45
C ASN A 143 33.98 -8.14 2.44
N ALA A 144 34.10 -8.61 3.67
CA ALA A 144 32.98 -8.62 4.61
C ALA A 144 32.45 -7.21 4.96
N ASP A 145 33.32 -6.20 5.05
CA ASP A 145 32.91 -4.80 5.30
C ASP A 145 32.18 -4.19 4.10
N GLU A 146 32.57 -4.53 2.87
CA GLU A 146 31.90 -4.06 1.67
C GLU A 146 30.45 -4.57 1.61
N VAL A 147 30.26 -5.88 1.85
CA VAL A 147 28.94 -6.50 1.87
C VAL A 147 28.07 -5.93 3.00
N ARG A 148 28.61 -5.74 4.22
CA ARG A 148 27.87 -5.09 5.33
C ARG A 148 27.37 -3.70 4.94
N ASN A 149 28.24 -2.90 4.33
CA ASN A 149 27.91 -1.54 3.92
C ASN A 149 26.84 -1.54 2.81
N ALA A 150 26.92 -2.45 1.84
CA ALA A 150 25.92 -2.59 0.79
C ALA A 150 24.55 -2.98 1.35
N LEU A 151 24.51 -3.95 2.27
CA LEU A 151 23.29 -4.38 2.95
C LEU A 151 22.65 -3.23 3.76
N GLY A 152 23.45 -2.52 4.55
CA GLY A 152 22.97 -1.39 5.35
C GLY A 152 22.43 -0.24 4.50
N LYS A 153 23.12 0.11 3.40
CA LYS A 153 22.65 1.12 2.42
C LYS A 153 21.36 0.70 1.71
N ALA A 154 21.17 -0.60 1.51
CA ALA A 154 19.93 -1.16 0.98
C ALA A 154 18.78 -1.17 2.00
N GLY A 155 19.02 -0.75 3.25
CA GLY A 155 18.01 -0.63 4.31
C GLY A 155 17.96 -1.82 5.27
N ALA A 156 18.79 -2.85 5.08
CA ALA A 156 18.86 -3.94 6.04
C ALA A 156 19.46 -3.46 7.37
N GLY A 157 18.94 -4.01 8.47
CA GLY A 157 19.38 -3.64 9.82
C GLY A 157 18.90 -2.28 10.27
N HIS A 158 17.83 -1.74 9.69
CA HIS A 158 17.14 -0.55 10.23
C HIS A 158 16.14 -0.98 11.31
N ILE A 159 16.40 -0.63 12.57
CA ILE A 159 15.58 -1.02 13.73
C ILE A 159 15.45 0.18 14.67
N GLY A 160 14.24 0.75 14.76
CA GLY A 160 14.02 1.99 15.50
C GLY A 160 14.89 3.12 14.92
N GLU A 161 15.67 3.77 15.79
CA GLU A 161 16.58 4.87 15.40
C GLU A 161 17.98 4.40 14.98
N TYR A 162 18.22 3.09 14.95
CA TYR A 162 19.50 2.51 14.56
C TYR A 162 19.43 1.99 13.12
N SER A 163 20.51 2.16 12.36
CA SER A 163 20.64 1.66 10.99
C SER A 163 21.90 0.82 10.82
N HIS A 164 22.00 0.09 9.70
CA HIS A 164 23.14 -0.76 9.37
C HIS A 164 23.43 -1.85 10.42
N CYS A 165 22.44 -2.23 11.24
CA CYS A 165 22.62 -3.26 12.25
C CYS A 165 22.90 -4.61 11.60
N SER A 166 24.07 -5.18 11.89
CA SER A 166 24.45 -6.54 11.51
C SER A 166 25.27 -7.18 12.63
N PHE A 167 25.22 -8.50 12.70
CA PHE A 167 26.10 -9.29 13.55
C PHE A 167 27.01 -10.13 12.67
N SER A 168 28.21 -10.45 13.17
CA SER A 168 29.17 -11.23 12.39
C SER A 168 29.93 -12.20 13.28
N ALA A 169 30.16 -13.41 12.75
CA ALA A 169 30.98 -14.44 13.38
C ALA A 169 31.95 -15.03 12.36
N ASN A 170 33.20 -15.25 12.78
CA ASN A 170 34.20 -15.88 11.92
C ASN A 170 34.03 -17.40 11.95
N GLY A 171 34.28 -18.06 10.81
CA GLY A 171 34.21 -19.51 10.66
C GLY A 171 35.03 -20.00 9.47
N GLU A 172 34.91 -21.29 9.20
CA GLU A 172 35.52 -21.93 8.02
C GLU A 172 34.43 -22.37 7.04
N GLY A 173 34.47 -21.84 5.82
CA GLY A 173 33.72 -22.37 4.69
C GLY A 173 34.49 -23.52 4.05
N ARG A 174 33.77 -24.57 3.62
CA ARG A 174 34.36 -25.71 2.89
C ARG A 174 33.57 -26.00 1.64
N PHE A 175 34.26 -26.11 0.52
CA PHE A 175 33.64 -26.41 -0.77
C PHE A 175 34.59 -27.17 -1.68
N LEU A 176 34.01 -27.91 -2.63
CA LEU A 176 34.73 -28.66 -3.66
C LEU A 176 34.28 -28.10 -5.01
N PRO A 177 35.09 -27.27 -5.70
CA PRO A 177 34.69 -26.70 -6.97
C PRO A 177 34.57 -27.81 -8.03
N GLY A 178 33.41 -27.90 -8.69
CA GLY A 178 33.17 -28.86 -9.76
C GLY A 178 33.82 -28.44 -11.08
N ASP A 179 33.83 -29.34 -12.06
CA ASP A 179 34.54 -29.16 -13.34
C ASP A 179 34.07 -27.94 -14.16
N ALA A 180 32.84 -27.47 -13.95
CA ALA A 180 32.25 -26.32 -14.63
C ALA A 180 32.30 -25.02 -13.80
N SER A 181 32.93 -25.03 -12.62
CA SER A 181 33.00 -23.85 -11.75
C SER A 181 34.11 -22.89 -12.16
N ASN A 182 33.89 -21.59 -11.91
CA ASN A 182 34.90 -20.55 -12.03
C ASN A 182 35.14 -19.91 -10.65
N PRO A 183 35.79 -20.61 -9.71
CA PRO A 183 35.84 -20.18 -8.32
C PRO A 183 36.69 -18.92 -8.15
N TYR A 184 36.16 -17.92 -7.44
CA TYR A 184 36.93 -16.75 -7.01
C TYR A 184 38.09 -17.15 -6.08
N LEU A 185 37.87 -18.15 -5.22
CA LEU A 185 38.88 -18.79 -4.37
C LEU A 185 38.86 -20.30 -4.57
N GLY A 186 40.03 -20.92 -4.73
CA GLY A 186 40.17 -22.38 -4.74
C GLY A 186 40.52 -23.02 -6.09
N THR A 187 40.74 -24.34 -6.07
CA THR A 187 41.15 -25.14 -7.24
C THR A 187 40.10 -26.19 -7.60
N ILE A 188 39.77 -26.33 -8.89
CA ILE A 188 38.84 -27.34 -9.39
C ILE A 188 39.27 -28.75 -8.94
N GLY A 189 38.30 -29.53 -8.45
CA GLY A 189 38.49 -30.91 -8.02
C GLY A 189 39.22 -31.09 -6.69
N LYS A 190 39.54 -30.00 -5.97
CA LYS A 190 40.18 -30.03 -4.65
C LYS A 190 39.24 -29.48 -3.58
N LEU A 191 39.16 -30.17 -2.43
CA LEU A 191 38.42 -29.63 -1.28
C LEU A 191 39.20 -28.43 -0.72
N GLU A 192 38.56 -27.28 -0.73
CA GLU A 192 39.11 -26.03 -0.25
C GLU A 192 38.48 -25.66 1.09
N THR A 193 39.29 -25.04 1.95
CA THR A 193 38.86 -24.49 3.23
C THR A 193 39.26 -23.02 3.25
N VAL A 194 38.29 -22.14 3.47
CA VAL A 194 38.49 -20.68 3.44
C VAL A 194 37.99 -20.08 4.75
N ALA A 195 38.74 -19.12 5.28
CA ALA A 195 38.28 -18.32 6.42
C ALA A 195 37.19 -17.34 5.94
N GLU A 196 36.01 -17.45 6.51
CA GLU A 196 34.84 -16.65 6.13
C GLU A 196 34.21 -16.00 7.34
N GLN A 197 33.42 -14.97 7.07
CA GLN A 197 32.57 -14.32 8.05
C GLN A 197 31.10 -14.61 7.72
N ARG A 198 30.41 -15.21 8.68
CA ARG A 198 28.95 -15.32 8.68
C ARG A 198 28.38 -13.98 9.12
N ILE A 199 27.82 -13.23 8.19
CA ILE A 199 27.18 -11.93 8.41
C ILE A 199 25.68 -12.16 8.48
N GLU A 200 25.02 -11.58 9.48
CA GLU A 200 23.56 -11.66 9.60
C GLU A 200 22.92 -10.30 9.86
N THR A 201 21.78 -10.05 9.22
CA THR A 201 21.01 -8.81 9.37
C THR A 201 19.51 -9.06 9.20
N ILE A 202 18.68 -8.17 9.72
CA ILE A 202 17.22 -8.25 9.65
C ILE A 202 16.68 -7.25 8.63
N TYR A 203 15.61 -7.58 7.93
CA TYR A 203 14.95 -6.65 7.00
C TYR A 203 13.46 -6.98 6.87
N PRO A 204 12.62 -5.98 6.54
CA PRO A 204 11.24 -6.23 6.16
C PRO A 204 11.14 -6.85 4.77
N VAL A 205 10.18 -7.78 4.58
CA VAL A 205 9.94 -8.44 3.29
C VAL A 205 9.76 -7.47 2.12
N SER A 206 9.25 -6.26 2.37
CA SER A 206 9.05 -5.23 1.35
C SER A 206 10.34 -4.80 0.62
N ILE A 207 11.51 -4.92 1.25
CA ILE A 207 12.80 -4.54 0.65
C ILE A 207 13.67 -5.74 0.26
N GLU A 208 13.15 -6.97 0.35
CA GLU A 208 13.92 -8.20 0.12
C GLU A 208 14.70 -8.18 -1.20
N LYS A 209 14.03 -7.83 -2.30
CA LYS A 209 14.66 -7.78 -3.63
C LYS A 209 15.80 -6.77 -3.68
N GLN A 210 15.65 -5.61 -3.04
CA GLN A 210 16.70 -4.59 -2.98
C GLN A 210 17.89 -5.07 -2.16
N VAL A 211 17.63 -5.69 -1.00
CA VAL A 211 18.66 -6.24 -0.11
C VAL A 211 19.45 -7.36 -0.80
N LEU A 212 18.76 -8.30 -1.45
CA LEU A 212 19.41 -9.40 -2.17
C LEU A 212 20.21 -8.90 -3.37
N ASN A 213 19.68 -7.97 -4.16
CA ASN A 213 20.43 -7.39 -5.27
C ASN A 213 21.71 -6.67 -4.80
N ALA A 214 21.63 -5.93 -3.69
CA ALA A 214 22.80 -5.27 -3.10
C ALA A 214 23.82 -6.29 -2.60
N MET A 215 23.36 -7.37 -1.95
CA MET A 215 24.23 -8.48 -1.54
C MET A 215 24.94 -9.09 -2.75
N PHE A 216 24.22 -9.58 -3.77
CA PHE A 216 24.82 -10.21 -4.94
C PHE A 216 25.79 -9.29 -5.68
N SER A 217 25.47 -8.00 -5.81
CA SER A 217 26.33 -7.04 -6.53
C SER A 217 27.61 -6.67 -5.78
N SER A 218 27.64 -6.86 -4.45
CA SER A 218 28.78 -6.55 -3.59
C SER A 218 29.59 -7.78 -3.18
N HIS A 219 29.10 -8.98 -3.51
CA HIS A 219 29.73 -10.23 -3.10
C HIS A 219 30.80 -10.65 -4.11
N PRO A 220 31.99 -11.13 -3.68
CA PRO A 220 33.07 -11.52 -4.60
C PRO A 220 32.79 -12.81 -5.37
N TYR A 221 31.98 -13.71 -4.82
CA TYR A 221 31.64 -14.98 -5.47
C TYR A 221 30.54 -14.83 -6.51
N GLU A 222 30.66 -15.57 -7.61
CA GLU A 222 29.62 -15.73 -8.62
C GLU A 222 28.38 -16.43 -8.05
N GLU A 223 28.60 -17.51 -7.31
CA GLU A 223 27.56 -18.27 -6.62
C GLU A 223 27.61 -17.97 -5.12
N VAL A 224 26.69 -17.13 -4.65
CA VAL A 224 26.67 -16.66 -3.25
C VAL A 224 25.87 -17.63 -2.38
N ALA A 225 26.51 -18.15 -1.33
CA ALA A 225 25.82 -18.93 -0.29
C ALA A 225 25.15 -17.99 0.72
N TYR A 226 23.83 -18.09 0.86
CA TYR A 226 23.05 -17.33 1.83
C TYR A 226 21.79 -18.07 2.25
N ASP A 227 21.29 -17.74 3.44
CA ASP A 227 20.04 -18.25 4.00
C ASP A 227 19.07 -17.10 4.29
N ILE A 228 17.78 -17.39 4.17
CA ILE A 228 16.70 -16.50 4.58
C ILE A 228 15.85 -17.20 5.63
N TYR A 229 15.80 -16.65 6.84
CA TYR A 229 14.97 -17.16 7.91
C TYR A 229 13.74 -16.26 8.10
N PRO A 230 12.50 -16.82 8.13
CA PRO A 230 11.35 -16.08 8.63
C PRO A 230 11.52 -15.81 10.13
N LEU A 231 11.04 -14.66 10.59
CA LEU A 231 11.05 -14.30 12.00
C LEU A 231 9.63 -14.08 12.50
N ASP A 232 9.35 -14.51 13.74
CA ASP A 232 8.10 -14.21 14.44
C ASP A 232 8.05 -12.77 15.00
N LEU A 233 9.14 -12.02 14.83
CA LEU A 233 9.19 -10.61 15.18
C LEU A 233 8.22 -9.81 14.30
N LYS A 234 7.47 -8.93 14.94
CA LYS A 234 6.55 -8.02 14.25
C LYS A 234 7.33 -6.83 13.70
N GLY A 235 7.21 -6.61 12.39
CA GLY A 235 7.68 -5.38 11.76
C GLY A 235 6.70 -4.23 11.99
N GLU A 236 6.77 -3.23 11.12
CA GLU A 236 5.87 -2.09 11.20
C GLU A 236 4.41 -2.54 10.99
N PRO A 237 3.47 -2.02 11.80
CA PRO A 237 2.07 -2.35 11.64
C PRO A 237 1.54 -1.73 10.35
N LEU A 238 0.69 -2.50 9.66
CA LEU A 238 -0.18 -2.04 8.59
C LEU A 238 -1.61 -2.06 9.10
N GLY A 239 -2.45 -1.19 8.54
CA GLY A 239 -3.85 -1.21 8.92
C GLY A 239 -4.69 -0.05 8.42
N LEU A 240 -5.92 -0.03 8.91
CA LEU A 240 -6.92 0.94 8.51
C LEU A 240 -6.71 2.26 9.24
N GLY A 241 -6.97 3.34 8.52
CA GLY A 241 -6.87 4.69 9.04
C GLY A 241 -5.46 5.11 9.44
N ARG A 242 -5.31 6.40 9.72
CA ARG A 242 -4.09 6.99 10.27
C ARG A 242 -4.43 7.90 11.43
N ILE A 243 -3.49 8.06 12.35
CA ILE A 243 -3.53 9.10 13.36
C ILE A 243 -2.23 9.88 13.32
N GLY A 244 -2.33 11.21 13.32
CA GLY A 244 -1.18 12.10 13.28
C GLY A 244 -1.48 13.43 13.97
N THR A 245 -0.59 14.39 13.81
CA THR A 245 -0.74 15.72 14.42
C THR A 245 -0.72 16.83 13.38
N LEU A 246 -1.53 17.86 13.58
CA LEU A 246 -1.42 19.12 12.87
C LEU A 246 -0.14 19.84 13.27
N GLU A 247 0.40 20.68 12.37
CA GLU A 247 1.55 21.53 12.67
C GLU A 247 1.20 22.54 13.77
N GLU A 248 0.08 23.24 13.61
CA GLU A 248 -0.45 24.20 14.58
C GLU A 248 -1.85 23.75 15.04
N PRO A 249 -2.14 23.78 16.36
CA PRO A 249 -3.50 23.52 16.85
C PRO A 249 -4.50 24.55 16.31
N MET A 250 -5.74 24.13 16.07
CA MET A 250 -6.84 25.02 15.66
C MET A 250 -8.16 24.56 16.28
N SER A 251 -9.19 25.39 16.27
CA SER A 251 -10.52 24.99 16.77
C SER A 251 -11.16 23.94 15.86
N LEU A 252 -12.11 23.15 16.40
CA LEU A 252 -12.86 22.17 15.62
C LEU A 252 -13.57 22.81 14.42
N LYS A 253 -14.09 24.04 14.58
CA LYS A 253 -14.69 24.81 13.50
C LYS A 253 -13.70 25.15 12.39
N GLU A 254 -12.53 25.66 12.74
CA GLU A 254 -11.48 25.99 11.77
C GLU A 254 -10.98 24.73 11.06
N PHE A 255 -10.84 23.64 11.80
CA PHE A 255 -10.45 22.35 11.23
C PHE A 255 -11.52 21.81 10.28
N ALA A 256 -12.81 21.94 10.60
CA ALA A 256 -13.91 21.56 9.71
C ALA A 256 -13.90 22.34 8.38
N GLU A 257 -13.66 23.66 8.42
CA GLU A 257 -13.51 24.46 7.20
C GLU A 257 -12.23 24.11 6.43
N PHE A 258 -11.14 23.82 7.14
CA PHE A 258 -9.90 23.33 6.54
C PHE A 258 -10.11 21.99 5.81
N VAL A 259 -10.83 21.05 6.43
CA VAL A 259 -11.20 19.76 5.82
C VAL A 259 -12.01 19.96 4.55
N LYS A 260 -13.05 20.81 4.57
CA LYS A 260 -13.86 21.14 3.38
C LYS A 260 -12.99 21.58 2.21
N LYS A 261 -12.06 22.49 2.48
CA LYS A 261 -11.14 23.03 1.48
C LYS A 261 -10.13 22.00 0.98
N GLN A 262 -9.52 21.22 1.87
CA GLN A 262 -8.45 20.26 1.49
C GLN A 262 -8.99 19.03 0.76
N LEU A 263 -10.19 18.59 1.11
CA LEU A 263 -10.85 17.42 0.50
C LEU A 263 -11.80 17.80 -0.64
N ASP A 264 -11.94 19.09 -0.93
CA ASP A 264 -12.79 19.63 -2.00
C ASP A 264 -14.23 19.10 -1.88
N VAL A 265 -14.87 19.42 -0.75
CA VAL A 265 -16.26 19.06 -0.45
C VAL A 265 -17.06 20.30 -0.04
N SER A 266 -18.32 20.36 -0.46
CA SER A 266 -19.20 21.52 -0.25
C SER A 266 -19.68 21.65 1.20
N MET A 267 -19.81 20.54 1.92
CA MET A 267 -20.21 20.51 3.33
C MET A 267 -19.44 19.46 4.11
N VAL A 268 -19.45 19.62 5.43
CA VAL A 268 -19.12 18.56 6.40
C VAL A 268 -20.17 18.55 7.50
N ARG A 269 -20.39 17.40 8.13
CA ARG A 269 -21.15 17.28 9.38
C ARG A 269 -20.15 17.23 10.54
N VAL A 270 -20.46 17.90 11.64
CA VAL A 270 -19.57 17.99 12.80
C VAL A 270 -20.29 17.53 14.06
N VAL A 271 -19.63 16.69 14.84
CA VAL A 271 -20.05 16.26 16.17
C VAL A 271 -19.05 16.80 17.18
N GLY A 272 -19.54 17.39 18.26
CA GLY A 272 -18.72 17.97 19.32
C GLY A 272 -18.86 19.48 19.43
N LYS A 273 -18.00 20.10 20.25
CA LYS A 273 -18.03 21.56 20.47
C LYS A 273 -17.11 22.25 19.47
N LEU A 274 -17.63 23.24 18.77
CA LEU A 274 -16.94 23.90 17.66
C LEU A 274 -15.68 24.67 18.11
N GLU A 275 -15.62 25.02 19.39
CA GLU A 275 -14.52 25.70 20.07
C GLU A 275 -13.43 24.76 20.62
N ASP A 276 -13.63 23.43 20.59
CA ASP A 276 -12.64 22.47 21.09
C ASP A 276 -11.33 22.58 20.30
N THR A 277 -10.20 22.48 20.99
CA THR A 277 -8.87 22.57 20.37
C THR A 277 -8.47 21.24 19.77
N ILE A 278 -8.11 21.25 18.48
CA ILE A 278 -7.70 20.08 17.71
C ILE A 278 -6.20 20.17 17.42
N LYS A 279 -5.47 19.12 17.80
CA LYS A 279 -4.06 18.91 17.45
C LYS A 279 -3.82 17.52 16.89
N LYS A 280 -4.40 16.49 17.49
CA LYS A 280 -4.25 15.08 17.08
C LYS A 280 -5.49 14.62 16.32
N VAL A 281 -5.29 14.21 15.08
CA VAL A 281 -6.36 13.87 14.14
C VAL A 281 -6.24 12.40 13.78
N ALA A 282 -7.31 11.64 14.01
CA ALA A 282 -7.50 10.34 13.40
C ALA A 282 -8.29 10.49 12.10
N VAL A 283 -7.92 9.76 11.04
CA VAL A 283 -8.61 9.75 9.75
C VAL A 283 -8.78 8.32 9.27
N LEU A 284 -9.97 7.99 8.77
CA LEU A 284 -10.27 6.72 8.11
C LEU A 284 -11.28 6.99 6.98
N GLY A 285 -10.88 6.75 5.74
CA GLY A 285 -11.75 6.85 4.56
C GLY A 285 -12.92 5.86 4.63
N GLY A 286 -14.04 6.21 3.98
CA GLY A 286 -15.22 5.35 3.95
C GLY A 286 -15.96 5.24 5.28
N ASP A 287 -16.61 4.10 5.52
CA ASP A 287 -17.38 3.83 6.75
C ASP A 287 -16.46 3.44 7.92
N GLY A 288 -16.15 4.42 8.77
CA GLY A 288 -15.34 4.21 9.97
C GLY A 288 -16.10 4.05 11.28
N ASN A 289 -17.42 3.86 11.26
CA ASN A 289 -18.24 3.83 12.47
C ASN A 289 -17.74 2.80 13.51
N LYS A 290 -17.21 1.66 13.05
CA LYS A 290 -16.70 0.58 13.93
C LYS A 290 -15.41 0.94 14.68
N TYR A 291 -14.68 1.96 14.23
CA TYR A 291 -13.30 2.21 14.65
C TYR A 291 -13.13 3.45 15.53
N TYR A 292 -14.19 4.19 15.85
CA TYR A 292 -14.08 5.41 16.65
C TYR A 292 -13.41 5.18 18.02
N ARG A 293 -13.62 4.00 18.65
CA ARG A 293 -12.95 3.65 19.91
C ARG A 293 -11.43 3.49 19.77
N HIS A 294 -10.93 3.15 18.58
CA HIS A 294 -9.50 3.18 18.30
C HIS A 294 -8.98 4.63 18.28
N ALA A 295 -9.74 5.57 17.74
CA ALA A 295 -9.37 6.99 17.76
C ALA A 295 -9.25 7.50 19.20
N ILE A 296 -10.22 7.17 20.07
CA ILE A 296 -10.18 7.50 21.50
C ILE A 296 -8.95 6.90 22.18
N ARG A 297 -8.71 5.60 22.01
CA ARG A 297 -7.57 4.92 22.65
C ARG A 297 -6.21 5.48 22.20
N ASN A 298 -6.12 6.01 20.99
CA ASN A 298 -4.92 6.66 20.48
C ASN A 298 -4.86 8.17 20.82
N GLY A 299 -5.86 8.69 21.53
CA GLY A 299 -5.94 10.07 22.02
C GLY A 299 -6.22 11.08 20.92
N ALA A 300 -7.03 10.74 19.92
CA ALA A 300 -7.45 11.69 18.90
C ALA A 300 -8.36 12.77 19.50
N ASP A 301 -8.10 14.03 19.16
CA ASP A 301 -8.97 15.15 19.52
C ASP A 301 -10.20 15.19 18.60
N VAL A 302 -10.03 14.72 17.35
CA VAL A 302 -11.08 14.57 16.35
C VAL A 302 -10.84 13.34 15.49
N TYR A 303 -11.94 12.69 15.09
CA TYR A 303 -11.95 11.59 14.14
C TYR A 303 -12.64 12.02 12.84
N LEU A 304 -11.96 11.84 11.71
CA LEU A 304 -12.47 12.14 10.38
C LEU A 304 -12.82 10.85 9.65
N THR A 305 -14.10 10.65 9.33
CA THR A 305 -14.58 9.46 8.61
C THR A 305 -15.93 9.72 7.94
N GLY A 306 -16.25 8.95 6.90
CA GLY A 306 -17.51 9.04 6.18
C GLY A 306 -18.62 8.21 6.81
N ASP A 307 -19.83 8.37 6.27
CA ASP A 307 -21.02 7.57 6.59
C ASP A 307 -21.39 7.51 8.08
N LEU A 308 -21.14 8.58 8.84
CA LEU A 308 -21.40 8.59 10.28
C LEU A 308 -22.88 8.36 10.57
N TYR A 309 -23.19 7.25 11.25
CA TYR A 309 -24.55 6.90 11.65
C TYR A 309 -25.00 7.74 12.85
N PHE A 310 -26.30 7.99 12.95
CA PHE A 310 -26.86 8.83 14.01
C PHE A 310 -26.52 8.34 15.41
N HIS A 311 -26.71 7.04 15.69
CA HIS A 311 -26.40 6.50 17.02
C HIS A 311 -24.89 6.47 17.30
N THR A 312 -24.05 6.23 16.28
CA THR A 312 -22.60 6.33 16.44
C THR A 312 -22.16 7.75 16.75
N ALA A 313 -22.80 8.77 16.16
CA ALA A 313 -22.55 10.17 16.51
C ALA A 313 -22.93 10.48 17.98
N GLN A 314 -24.02 9.91 18.49
CA GLN A 314 -24.39 10.02 19.91
C GLN A 314 -23.35 9.35 20.81
N ASP A 315 -22.89 8.14 20.45
CA ASP A 315 -21.87 7.41 21.18
C ASP A 315 -20.54 8.19 21.23
N THR A 316 -20.10 8.76 20.11
CA THR A 316 -18.86 9.57 20.07
C THR A 316 -18.97 10.83 20.92
N LEU A 317 -20.14 11.47 20.92
CA LEU A 317 -20.39 12.66 21.74
C LEU A 317 -20.37 12.31 23.23
N GLN A 318 -20.99 11.19 23.62
CA GLN A 318 -20.98 10.70 24.99
C GLN A 318 -19.56 10.33 25.45
N ASP A 319 -18.76 9.72 24.56
CA ASP A 319 -17.40 9.31 24.84
C ASP A 319 -16.38 10.47 24.70
N GLY A 320 -16.84 11.68 24.38
CA GLY A 320 -16.02 12.90 24.33
C GLY A 320 -15.10 13.00 23.10
N LEU A 321 -15.40 12.30 22.01
CA LEU A 321 -14.67 12.36 20.75
C LEU A 321 -15.38 13.29 19.75
N ASN A 322 -14.66 14.31 19.27
CA ASN A 322 -15.15 15.12 18.15
C ASN A 322 -15.10 14.30 16.85
N VAL A 323 -16.06 14.53 15.95
CA VAL A 323 -16.10 13.84 14.65
C VAL A 323 -16.38 14.84 13.54
N ILE A 324 -15.68 14.69 12.42
CA ILE A 324 -15.98 15.39 11.17
C ILE A 324 -16.30 14.34 10.12
N ASP A 325 -17.48 14.45 9.52
CA ASP A 325 -17.90 13.63 8.40
C ASP A 325 -17.96 14.47 7.12
N PRO A 326 -16.99 14.28 6.20
CA PRO A 326 -16.96 14.95 4.91
C PRO A 326 -17.64 14.16 3.79
N GLY A 327 -18.34 13.07 4.11
CA GLY A 327 -18.90 12.10 3.17
C GLY A 327 -17.91 11.00 2.79
N HIS A 328 -18.41 9.83 2.40
CA HIS A 328 -17.60 8.69 1.96
C HIS A 328 -16.74 9.02 0.74
N HIS A 329 -17.28 9.80 -0.20
CA HIS A 329 -16.67 10.11 -1.49
C HIS A 329 -15.30 10.83 -1.39
N VAL A 330 -14.87 11.31 -0.21
CA VAL A 330 -13.52 11.87 -0.04
C VAL A 330 -12.39 10.87 -0.36
N GLU A 331 -12.70 9.57 -0.40
CA GLU A 331 -11.78 8.54 -0.90
C GLU A 331 -11.38 8.75 -2.36
N LYS A 332 -12.06 9.64 -3.12
CA LYS A 332 -11.66 10.11 -4.46
C LYS A 332 -10.20 10.53 -4.57
N VAL A 333 -9.55 10.91 -3.46
CA VAL A 333 -8.10 11.18 -3.42
C VAL A 333 -7.26 10.01 -3.97
N MET A 334 -7.75 8.78 -3.83
CA MET A 334 -7.07 7.57 -4.28
C MET A 334 -7.03 7.47 -5.81
N ILE A 335 -7.99 8.06 -6.53
CA ILE A 335 -8.07 7.97 -8.01
C ILE A 335 -6.78 8.50 -8.63
N LYS A 336 -6.40 9.73 -8.25
CA LYS A 336 -5.15 10.34 -8.71
C LYS A 336 -3.92 9.66 -8.07
N GLY A 337 -3.97 9.37 -6.77
CA GLY A 337 -2.83 8.79 -6.06
C GLY A 337 -2.40 7.42 -6.60
N VAL A 338 -3.35 6.54 -6.91
CA VAL A 338 -3.08 5.23 -7.51
C VAL A 338 -2.62 5.36 -8.95
N ALA A 339 -3.22 6.24 -9.77
CA ALA A 339 -2.76 6.45 -11.13
C ALA A 339 -1.31 6.96 -11.19
N GLU A 340 -0.94 7.89 -10.32
CA GLU A 340 0.44 8.37 -10.16
C GLU A 340 1.36 7.25 -9.67
N LYS A 341 0.94 6.49 -8.66
CA LYS A 341 1.75 5.40 -8.10
C LYS A 341 2.02 4.30 -9.12
N MET A 342 1.02 3.92 -9.91
CA MET A 342 1.18 2.93 -10.96
C MET A 342 2.06 3.44 -12.10
N THR A 343 1.99 4.73 -12.42
CA THR A 343 2.89 5.36 -13.40
C THR A 343 4.34 5.35 -12.91
N GLU A 344 4.58 5.61 -11.62
CA GLU A 344 5.92 5.54 -11.00
C GLU A 344 6.48 4.11 -11.00
N LEU A 345 5.65 3.11 -10.68
CA LEU A 345 6.06 1.72 -10.58
C LEU A 345 6.25 1.05 -11.95
N ALA A 346 5.55 1.52 -12.98
CA ALA A 346 5.60 0.91 -14.30
C ALA A 346 7.00 1.06 -14.93
N PRO A 347 7.61 -0.04 -15.42
CA PRO A 347 8.86 0.04 -16.16
C PRO A 347 8.74 0.98 -17.37
N GLU A 348 9.74 1.83 -17.60
CA GLU A 348 9.74 2.84 -18.68
C GLU A 348 9.45 2.26 -20.07
N GLN A 349 9.82 0.99 -20.29
CA GLN A 349 9.58 0.31 -21.54
C GLN A 349 8.11 -0.08 -21.76
N TRP A 350 7.24 -0.08 -20.75
CA TRP A 350 5.83 -0.49 -20.90
C TRP A 350 5.02 0.55 -21.67
N ASP A 351 4.27 0.09 -22.67
CA ASP A 351 3.33 0.92 -23.44
C ASP A 351 1.94 0.94 -22.77
N VAL A 352 1.85 1.53 -21.57
CA VAL A 352 0.58 1.61 -20.82
C VAL A 352 0.40 2.97 -20.16
N LYS A 353 -0.83 3.49 -20.16
CA LYS A 353 -1.20 4.73 -19.48
C LYS A 353 -2.20 4.47 -18.37
N PHE A 354 -1.94 5.03 -17.19
CA PHE A 354 -2.85 5.02 -16.05
C PHE A 354 -3.60 6.35 -15.99
N LEU A 355 -4.90 6.30 -16.22
CA LEU A 355 -5.77 7.46 -16.33
C LEU A 355 -6.63 7.58 -15.06
N PRO A 356 -6.59 8.71 -14.35
CA PRO A 356 -7.58 8.98 -13.31
C PRO A 356 -8.94 9.25 -13.98
N SER A 357 -10.02 8.67 -13.45
CA SER A 357 -11.39 9.03 -13.83
C SER A 357 -11.68 10.48 -13.47
N GLU A 358 -12.38 11.18 -14.36
CA GLU A 358 -12.83 12.58 -14.16
C GLU A 358 -14.30 12.65 -13.71
N VAL A 359 -14.99 11.51 -13.65
CA VAL A 359 -16.41 11.44 -13.28
C VAL A 359 -16.55 11.64 -11.77
N ASN A 360 -17.39 12.60 -11.37
CA ASN A 360 -17.81 12.72 -9.98
C ASN A 360 -18.86 11.64 -9.69
N THR A 361 -18.57 10.74 -8.74
CA THR A 361 -19.45 9.64 -8.35
C THR A 361 -20.16 9.89 -7.02
N ASP A 362 -20.03 11.09 -6.44
CA ASP A 362 -20.77 11.48 -5.24
C ASP A 362 -22.29 11.49 -5.52
N PRO A 363 -23.08 10.63 -4.85
CA PRO A 363 -24.53 10.61 -5.05
C PRO A 363 -25.23 11.76 -4.31
N PHE A 364 -24.55 12.50 -3.43
CA PHE A 364 -25.17 13.50 -2.59
C PHE A 364 -25.11 14.90 -3.20
N HIS A 365 -26.29 15.46 -3.43
CA HIS A 365 -26.45 16.89 -3.69
C HIS A 365 -26.77 17.63 -2.40
N ILE A 366 -25.99 18.67 -2.11
CA ILE A 366 -26.23 19.53 -0.95
C ILE A 366 -27.15 20.66 -1.38
N VAL A 367 -28.28 20.81 -0.68
CA VAL A 367 -29.36 21.76 -1.00
C VAL A 367 -29.49 22.87 0.01
#